data_AF-A0A2D6RGZ9-F1
#
_entry.id   AF-A0A2D6RGZ9-F1
#
_cell.length_a   1.000
_cell.length_b   1.000
_cell.length_c   1.000
_cell.angle_alpha   90.00
_cell.angle_beta   90.00
_cell.angle_gamma   90.00
#
_symmetry.space_group_name_H-M   'P 1'
#
loop_
_entity.id
_entity.type
_entity.pdbx_description
1 polymer ?
#
loop_
_entity_poly.entity_id
_entity_poly.type
_entity_poly.pdbx_seq_one_letter_code
_entity_poly.pdbx_strand_id
1 'polypeptide(L)'
;MVFILAGSLLLISCGGGGGSSSPEPTPTPPTVPTDPPPDPEPTVDHSGLEPMSASTILDEEYLSGGAASVFVSNQDAFGTRPEPIADDFQLDGFFTSGDHLFRTPHEDIGPILNTGTCQGCHLNDGRGVAPDPMAPMLSMLVKVGRANGEQDPIYGDQIQPFAEQSFTTNDFTSGFSVHNGSVNGTELYGEAFPFLEYETIDGTYPDGTSYQLRKPIYKIRDLSFGEFADDVQFSARVAPQAFGVGLLAEIPQDNILALADPDDADGDGISGRASMVTDAFSNQTVLGRFAYKAQNPTVLQQVAGAYRGDIGITNTIFPEEPCTDQQLACLMVAEQESKISPEVDFSDRKLALVEFYNRVLGVPARRGFDTDSKAWNDDVAAGRKLFFEVGCTSCHTPRHVTGEAAGSVLGGLTLTGLTEEAEPIEMLSEQTIFPYTDLLLHDMGGSCQVTRELADGQSCQTGEACYYVQRCEGLADGLPQGDASGTEWKTPALWGIGLVQVVNADSTFLHDGRARTLEEAILWHGGEAEQAKNTFMELTSTERNQLISFLESL
;
A
#
# COMPACT_ATOMS: atom_id res chain seq x y z
N MET A 1 -19.99 19.92 -70.50
CA MET A 1 -21.05 20.55 -69.70
C MET A 1 -20.35 21.52 -68.77
N VAL A 2 -20.17 22.84 -69.02
CA VAL A 2 -21.07 23.87 -69.57
C VAL A 2 -22.30 24.01 -68.64
N PHE A 3 -22.61 25.12 -67.94
CA PHE A 3 -22.29 26.55 -68.10
C PHE A 3 -22.25 27.30 -66.74
N ILE A 4 -21.43 28.35 -66.70
CA ILE A 4 -21.39 29.52 -65.80
C ILE A 4 -22.46 30.55 -66.22
N LEU A 5 -23.03 31.34 -65.28
CA LEU A 5 -23.57 32.71 -65.47
C LEU A 5 -23.85 33.29 -64.07
N ALA A 6 -23.21 34.32 -63.52
CA ALA A 6 -22.99 35.72 -63.96
C ALA A 6 -24.30 36.52 -64.13
N GLY A 7 -24.53 37.49 -63.23
CA GLY A 7 -25.62 38.46 -63.30
C GLY A 7 -25.23 39.76 -62.60
N SER A 8 -25.24 40.85 -63.35
CA SER A 8 -24.66 42.16 -63.07
C SER A 8 -25.64 43.20 -62.52
N LEU A 9 -25.08 44.21 -61.84
CA LEU A 9 -25.48 45.63 -61.71
C LEU A 9 -26.89 46.00 -61.20
N LEU A 10 -26.92 46.86 -60.16
CA LEU A 10 -27.41 48.24 -60.28
C LEU A 10 -27.01 49.09 -59.07
N LEU A 11 -26.30 50.19 -59.35
CA LEU A 11 -26.07 51.33 -58.46
C LEU A 11 -27.25 52.31 -58.61
N ILE A 12 -27.83 52.77 -57.50
CA ILE A 12 -28.47 54.08 -57.41
C ILE A 12 -27.93 54.79 -56.17
N SER A 13 -27.31 55.94 -56.42
CA SER A 13 -26.90 56.96 -55.48
C SER A 13 -28.01 58.01 -55.38
N CYS A 14 -28.27 58.47 -54.15
CA CYS A 14 -28.74 59.80 -53.72
C CYS A 14 -28.80 59.70 -52.17
N GLY A 15 -28.36 60.62 -51.32
CA GLY A 15 -27.89 61.99 -51.44
C GLY A 15 -28.15 62.65 -50.08
N GLY A 16 -27.14 63.30 -49.50
CA GLY A 16 -27.23 64.45 -48.59
C GLY A 16 -27.98 64.34 -47.25
N GLY A 17 -27.29 64.69 -46.16
CA GLY A 17 -27.93 65.15 -44.93
C GLY A 17 -27.01 65.11 -43.71
N GLY A 18 -26.40 66.25 -43.38
CA GLY A 18 -25.59 66.39 -42.17
C GLY A 18 -26.42 66.29 -40.88
N GLY A 19 -25.81 65.71 -39.86
CA GLY A 19 -26.33 65.69 -38.49
C GLY A 19 -25.25 65.20 -37.55
N SER A 20 -24.80 66.07 -36.65
CA SER A 20 -23.91 65.74 -35.54
C SER A 20 -24.69 64.98 -34.46
N SER A 21 -24.25 63.78 -34.08
CA SER A 21 -24.61 63.15 -32.80
C SER A 21 -23.56 62.12 -32.38
N SER A 22 -23.22 62.16 -31.09
CA SER A 22 -22.20 61.43 -30.34
C SER A 22 -22.14 59.90 -30.58
N PRO A 23 -20.99 59.24 -30.31
CA PRO A 23 -20.86 57.80 -30.49
C PRO A 23 -21.68 57.02 -29.44
N GLU A 24 -22.53 56.11 -29.89
CA GLU A 24 -23.17 55.08 -29.07
C GLU A 24 -22.15 54.03 -28.62
N PRO A 25 -22.26 53.49 -27.39
CA PRO A 25 -21.41 52.40 -26.93
C PRO A 25 -21.83 51.07 -27.56
N THR A 26 -20.85 50.32 -28.04
CA THR A 26 -21.01 48.95 -28.54
C THR A 26 -21.58 48.04 -27.45
N PRO A 27 -22.63 47.24 -27.69
CA PRO A 27 -23.14 46.31 -26.69
C PRO A 27 -22.14 45.17 -26.47
N THR A 28 -21.73 44.98 -25.22
CA THR A 28 -20.95 43.81 -24.77
C THR A 28 -21.81 42.54 -24.95
N PRO A 29 -21.28 41.45 -25.50
CA PRO A 29 -22.02 40.18 -25.56
C PRO A 29 -22.34 39.70 -24.14
N PRO A 30 -23.49 39.06 -23.91
CA PRO A 30 -23.77 38.44 -22.62
C PRO A 30 -22.73 37.35 -22.35
N THR A 31 -22.02 37.48 -21.23
CA THR A 31 -21.20 36.41 -20.66
C THR A 31 -22.13 35.25 -20.32
N VAL A 32 -22.00 34.16 -21.07
CA VAL A 32 -22.58 32.86 -20.69
C VAL A 32 -21.74 32.36 -19.50
N PRO A 33 -22.34 32.06 -18.34
CA PRO A 33 -21.65 31.38 -17.26
C PRO A 33 -21.13 30.04 -17.79
N THR A 34 -19.83 29.81 -17.72
CA THR A 34 -19.17 28.61 -18.28
C THR A 34 -19.29 27.40 -17.39
N ASP A 35 -19.72 27.55 -16.15
CA ASP A 35 -19.73 26.44 -15.19
C ASP A 35 -21.18 26.08 -14.85
N PRO A 36 -21.57 24.80 -14.97
CA PRO A 36 -22.78 24.31 -14.35
C PRO A 36 -22.78 24.67 -12.86
N PRO A 37 -23.93 24.97 -12.25
CA PRO A 37 -23.99 25.04 -10.80
C PRO A 37 -23.46 23.72 -10.22
N PRO A 38 -22.67 23.76 -9.12
CA PRO A 38 -22.20 22.54 -8.48
C PRO A 38 -23.39 21.65 -8.15
N ASP A 39 -23.21 20.34 -8.31
CA ASP A 39 -24.23 19.38 -7.92
C ASP A 39 -24.59 19.61 -6.43
N PRO A 40 -25.88 19.45 -6.07
CA PRO A 40 -26.28 19.61 -4.68
C PRO A 40 -25.47 18.65 -3.82
N GLU A 41 -24.87 19.16 -2.73
CA GLU A 41 -24.07 18.32 -1.83
C GLU A 41 -24.86 17.08 -1.44
N PRO A 42 -24.24 15.89 -1.54
CA PRO A 42 -24.93 14.65 -1.27
C PRO A 42 -25.44 14.64 0.17
N THR A 43 -26.69 14.22 0.35
CA THR A 43 -27.31 14.21 1.69
C THR A 43 -26.73 13.13 2.61
N VAL A 44 -25.97 12.20 2.06
CA VAL A 44 -25.28 11.10 2.73
C VAL A 44 -23.90 10.88 2.10
N ASP A 45 -22.95 10.35 2.86
CA ASP A 45 -21.64 9.92 2.37
C ASP A 45 -21.70 8.60 1.56
N HIS A 46 -20.53 8.15 1.08
CA HIS A 46 -20.35 6.90 0.33
C HIS A 46 -20.80 5.64 1.08
N SER A 47 -20.96 5.72 2.40
CA SER A 47 -21.45 4.63 3.26
C SER A 47 -22.91 4.83 3.70
N GLY A 48 -23.62 5.84 3.18
CA GLY A 48 -25.03 6.11 3.49
C GLY A 48 -25.28 6.80 4.82
N LEU A 49 -24.25 7.38 5.45
CA LEU A 49 -24.33 8.12 6.72
C LEU A 49 -24.26 9.63 6.51
N GLU A 50 -24.52 10.45 7.54
CA GLU A 50 -24.33 11.90 7.45
C GLU A 50 -22.85 12.23 7.16
N PRO A 51 -22.54 13.08 6.16
CA PRO A 51 -21.16 13.41 5.80
C PRO A 51 -20.37 13.95 7.00
N MET A 52 -19.12 13.49 7.12
CA MET A 52 -18.22 13.98 8.16
C MET A 52 -17.74 15.40 7.84
N SER A 53 -17.50 16.22 8.87
CA SER A 53 -17.01 17.59 8.71
C SER A 53 -15.81 17.89 9.59
N ALA A 54 -15.06 18.92 9.21
CA ALA A 54 -13.93 19.43 9.99
C ALA A 54 -14.36 19.95 11.37
N SER A 55 -15.57 20.48 11.49
CA SER A 55 -16.09 21.13 12.71
C SER A 55 -16.71 20.17 13.73
N THR A 56 -17.08 18.96 13.30
CA THR A 56 -17.77 17.99 14.16
C THR A 56 -16.92 16.72 14.26
N ILE A 57 -16.47 16.43 15.48
CA ILE A 57 -15.76 15.20 15.82
C ILE A 57 -16.76 14.29 16.50
N LEU A 58 -16.92 13.07 15.99
CA LEU A 58 -17.81 12.09 16.62
C LEU A 58 -17.09 11.49 17.82
N ASP A 59 -17.82 11.26 18.91
CA ASP A 59 -17.26 10.58 20.08
C ASP A 59 -16.78 9.19 19.64
N GLU A 60 -17.55 8.48 18.81
CA GLU A 60 -17.27 7.11 18.36
C GLU A 60 -15.96 6.95 17.59
N GLU A 61 -15.32 8.04 17.13
CA GLU A 61 -14.01 7.99 16.46
C GLU A 61 -12.89 7.41 17.34
N TYR A 62 -13.07 7.32 18.67
CA TYR A 62 -12.09 6.62 19.52
C TYR A 62 -12.12 5.09 19.31
N LEU A 63 -13.24 4.53 18.82
CA LEU A 63 -13.40 3.12 18.48
C LEU A 63 -13.02 2.88 17.02
N SER A 64 -11.74 3.03 16.69
CA SER A 64 -11.22 2.96 15.32
C SER A 64 -11.67 1.72 14.53
N GLY A 65 -11.77 0.56 15.19
CA GLY A 65 -12.24 -0.69 14.59
C GLY A 65 -13.63 -1.11 15.05
N GLY A 66 -14.46 -0.20 15.57
CA GLY A 66 -15.77 -0.53 16.12
C GLY A 66 -15.65 -1.57 17.25
N ALA A 67 -16.39 -2.68 17.13
CA ALA A 67 -16.37 -3.80 18.06
C ALA A 67 -15.02 -4.55 18.10
N ALA A 68 -14.19 -4.41 17.07
CA ALA A 68 -12.85 -4.98 17.02
C ALA A 68 -11.76 -4.04 17.57
N SER A 69 -12.15 -2.94 18.24
CA SER A 69 -11.20 -2.00 18.84
C SER A 69 -10.54 -2.58 20.10
N VAL A 70 -9.23 -2.42 20.25
CA VAL A 70 -8.45 -2.86 21.43
C VAL A 70 -7.77 -1.67 22.12
N PHE A 71 -7.75 -1.67 23.45
CA PHE A 71 -7.20 -0.57 24.26
C PHE A 71 -5.77 -0.89 24.74
N VAL A 72 -4.91 -1.31 23.80
CA VAL A 72 -3.51 -1.66 24.05
C VAL A 72 -2.63 -0.63 23.35
N SER A 73 -1.75 0.03 24.10
CA SER A 73 -0.90 1.13 23.60
C SER A 73 0.59 0.90 23.90
N ASN A 74 1.00 -0.36 24.02
CA ASN A 74 2.39 -0.78 24.24
C ASN A 74 2.89 -1.59 23.03
N GLN A 75 3.95 -2.37 23.20
CA GLN A 75 4.54 -3.17 22.12
C GLN A 75 3.62 -4.27 21.55
N ASP A 76 2.54 -4.62 22.26
CA ASP A 76 1.59 -5.66 21.88
C ASP A 76 0.36 -5.10 21.15
N ALA A 77 0.34 -3.79 20.87
CA ALA A 77 -0.83 -3.08 20.34
C ALA A 77 -1.40 -3.70 19.05
N PHE A 78 -0.55 -4.28 18.21
CA PHE A 78 -0.95 -4.81 16.90
C PHE A 78 -1.16 -6.33 16.89
N GLY A 79 -0.73 -7.05 17.92
CA GLY A 79 -0.83 -8.52 18.02
C GLY A 79 -1.96 -9.02 18.92
N THR A 80 -2.90 -8.14 19.29
CA THR A 80 -3.94 -8.42 20.28
C THR A 80 -5.28 -8.74 19.61
N ARG A 81 -5.96 -9.79 20.09
CA ARG A 81 -7.34 -10.12 19.70
C ARG A 81 -8.38 -9.29 20.45
N PRO A 82 -9.49 -8.90 19.80
CA PRO A 82 -10.63 -8.26 20.46
C PRO A 82 -11.36 -9.16 21.47
N GLU A 83 -12.10 -8.55 22.41
CA GLU A 83 -12.88 -9.25 23.44
C GLU A 83 -13.85 -10.31 22.86
N PRO A 84 -14.62 -10.07 21.78
CA PRO A 84 -15.50 -11.08 21.20
C PRO A 84 -14.79 -12.37 20.75
N ILE A 85 -13.51 -12.28 20.39
CA ILE A 85 -12.68 -13.45 20.01
C ILE A 85 -12.10 -14.11 21.25
N ALA A 86 -11.65 -13.33 22.23
CA ALA A 86 -11.05 -13.84 23.46
C ALA A 86 -12.06 -14.56 24.37
N ASP A 87 -13.32 -14.12 24.37
CA ASP A 87 -14.37 -14.67 25.23
C ASP A 87 -14.99 -15.97 24.68
N ASP A 88 -14.78 -16.28 23.40
CA ASP A 88 -15.19 -17.55 22.79
C ASP A 88 -14.02 -18.54 22.77
N PHE A 89 -14.16 -19.66 23.49
CA PHE A 89 -13.11 -20.67 23.60
C PHE A 89 -12.63 -21.26 22.26
N GLN A 90 -13.52 -21.42 21.27
CA GLN A 90 -13.12 -21.95 19.97
C GLN A 90 -12.39 -20.89 19.15
N LEU A 91 -12.92 -19.67 19.10
CA LEU A 91 -12.29 -18.58 18.35
C LEU A 91 -10.93 -18.19 18.94
N ASP A 92 -10.81 -18.15 20.27
CA ASP A 92 -9.55 -17.95 20.99
C ASP A 92 -8.51 -19.02 20.62
N GLY A 93 -8.94 -20.28 20.52
CA GLY A 93 -8.11 -21.41 20.09
C GLY A 93 -7.65 -21.28 18.64
N PHE A 94 -8.52 -20.84 17.73
CA PHE A 94 -8.19 -20.59 16.34
C PHE A 94 -7.20 -19.43 16.19
N PHE A 95 -7.45 -18.31 16.88
CA PHE A 95 -6.54 -17.17 16.92
C PHE A 95 -5.16 -17.59 17.40
N THR A 96 -5.08 -18.29 18.53
CA THR A 96 -3.81 -18.73 19.12
C THR A 96 -3.05 -19.70 18.20
N SER A 97 -3.78 -20.55 17.48
CA SER A 97 -3.17 -21.48 16.51
C SER A 97 -2.66 -20.74 15.26
N GLY A 98 -3.41 -19.75 14.77
CA GLY A 98 -2.98 -18.90 13.67
C GLY A 98 -1.79 -18.01 14.03
N ASP A 99 -1.78 -17.43 15.23
CA ASP A 99 -0.65 -16.69 15.80
C ASP A 99 0.61 -17.57 15.83
N HIS A 100 0.48 -18.80 16.34
CA HIS A 100 1.58 -19.75 16.37
C HIS A 100 2.15 -20.01 14.97
N LEU A 101 1.28 -20.22 13.96
CA LEU A 101 1.70 -20.41 12.57
C LEU A 101 2.33 -19.14 11.96
N PHE A 102 1.83 -17.95 12.31
CA PHE A 102 2.34 -16.68 11.82
C PHE A 102 3.77 -16.39 12.31
N ARG A 103 4.09 -16.79 13.55
CA ARG A 103 5.35 -16.46 14.22
C ARG A 103 6.42 -17.55 14.15
N THR A 104 6.03 -18.79 13.93
CA THR A 104 6.94 -19.94 14.05
C THR A 104 7.48 -20.36 12.70
N PRO A 105 8.80 -20.60 12.56
CA PRO A 105 9.37 -21.18 11.35
C PRO A 105 8.65 -22.47 10.99
N HIS A 106 8.32 -22.61 9.71
CA HIS A 106 7.69 -23.83 9.21
C HIS A 106 8.74 -24.92 8.97
N GLU A 107 8.32 -26.18 9.13
CA GLU A 107 9.07 -27.31 8.58
C GLU A 107 8.91 -27.27 7.05
N ASP A 108 9.99 -27.55 6.31
CA ASP A 108 10.01 -27.57 4.84
C ASP A 108 9.69 -26.20 4.20
N ILE A 109 10.47 -25.16 4.54
CA ILE A 109 10.45 -23.87 3.81
C ILE A 109 11.01 -24.06 2.40
N GLY A 110 10.51 -23.27 1.45
CA GLY A 110 10.89 -23.39 0.05
C GLY A 110 12.36 -23.09 -0.24
N PRO A 111 12.77 -23.31 -1.50
CA PRO A 111 14.19 -23.33 -1.87
C PRO A 111 14.83 -21.95 -1.73
N ILE A 112 14.07 -20.90 -2.02
CA ILE A 112 14.43 -19.50 -1.91
C ILE A 112 13.28 -18.70 -1.28
N LEU A 113 13.65 -17.67 -0.52
CA LEU A 113 12.71 -16.90 0.29
C LEU A 113 13.29 -15.53 0.71
N ASN A 114 12.41 -14.65 1.19
CA ASN A 114 12.76 -13.40 1.87
C ASN A 114 12.92 -13.62 3.38
N THR A 115 12.05 -14.43 3.97
CA THR A 115 12.05 -14.65 5.42
C THR A 115 11.37 -15.96 5.79
N GLY A 116 11.79 -16.58 6.90
CA GLY A 116 11.25 -17.88 7.32
C GLY A 116 9.87 -17.84 7.99
N THR A 117 9.33 -16.66 8.31
CA THR A 117 8.03 -16.49 8.99
C THR A 117 7.36 -15.18 8.60
N CYS A 118 6.02 -15.11 8.71
CA CYS A 118 5.29 -13.86 8.51
C CYS A 118 5.79 -12.76 9.45
N GLN A 119 6.05 -13.09 10.73
CA GLN A 119 6.60 -12.13 11.70
C GLN A 119 7.98 -11.58 11.30
N GLY A 120 8.79 -12.34 10.56
CA GLY A 120 10.08 -11.85 10.08
C GLY A 120 9.97 -10.62 9.17
N CYS A 121 8.82 -10.44 8.51
CA CYS A 121 8.47 -9.22 7.78
C CYS A 121 7.55 -8.29 8.58
N HIS A 122 6.51 -8.84 9.22
CA HIS A 122 5.51 -8.12 10.00
C HIS A 122 5.89 -8.10 11.49
N LEU A 123 6.89 -7.30 11.83
CA LEU A 123 7.49 -7.27 13.16
C LEU A 123 6.45 -6.88 14.23
N ASN A 124 6.16 -7.81 15.14
CA ASN A 124 5.09 -7.69 16.14
C ASN A 124 3.74 -7.31 15.51
N ASP A 125 3.43 -7.89 14.35
CA ASP A 125 2.19 -7.64 13.57
C ASP A 125 2.06 -6.22 13.01
N GLY A 126 3.11 -5.42 13.27
CA GLY A 126 3.29 -4.10 12.74
C GLY A 126 4.03 -4.12 11.41
N ARG A 127 4.63 -2.97 11.16
CA ARG A 127 5.37 -2.69 9.93
C ARG A 127 6.78 -3.30 10.00
N GLY A 128 7.31 -3.67 8.85
CA GLY A 128 8.74 -3.95 8.71
C GLY A 128 9.61 -2.70 8.91
N VAL A 129 10.91 -2.86 8.72
CA VAL A 129 11.90 -1.78 8.79
C VAL A 129 12.73 -1.71 7.52
N ALA A 130 13.03 -0.48 7.06
CA ALA A 130 14.07 -0.28 6.08
C ALA A 130 15.43 -0.61 6.73
N PRO A 131 16.33 -1.36 6.06
CA PRO A 131 17.60 -1.74 6.67
C PRO A 131 18.54 -0.55 6.82
N ASP A 132 19.53 -0.71 7.70
CA ASP A 132 20.70 0.16 7.71
C ASP A 132 21.41 0.12 6.33
N PRO A 133 22.12 1.20 5.94
CA PRO A 133 22.85 1.21 4.68
C PRO A 133 23.78 0.00 4.53
N MET A 134 23.71 -0.65 3.38
CA MET A 134 24.48 -1.88 3.04
C MET A 134 24.12 -3.14 3.86
N ALA A 135 23.15 -3.08 4.78
CA ALA A 135 22.63 -4.25 5.46
C ALA A 135 21.59 -4.99 4.59
N PRO A 136 21.42 -6.32 4.78
CA PRO A 136 20.43 -7.08 4.04
C PRO A 136 19.01 -6.63 4.38
N MET A 137 18.14 -6.67 3.38
CA MET A 137 16.71 -6.41 3.53
C MET A 137 16.02 -7.66 4.12
N LEU A 138 15.65 -7.62 5.41
CA LEU A 138 15.00 -8.75 6.11
C LEU A 138 13.47 -8.63 6.21
N SER A 139 12.98 -7.42 6.52
CA SER A 139 11.54 -7.09 6.59
C SER A 139 11.10 -6.09 5.52
N MET A 140 11.99 -5.92 4.55
CA MET A 140 11.82 -5.16 3.33
C MET A 140 12.09 -6.12 2.17
N LEU A 141 11.33 -6.01 1.10
CA LEU A 141 11.50 -6.81 -0.10
C LEU A 141 11.72 -5.91 -1.31
N VAL A 142 12.20 -6.50 -2.40
CA VAL A 142 12.31 -5.81 -3.69
C VAL A 142 11.48 -6.57 -4.71
N LYS A 143 10.34 -5.99 -5.12
CA LYS A 143 9.63 -6.45 -6.31
C LYS A 143 10.44 -6.11 -7.56
N VAL A 144 10.36 -6.99 -8.55
CA VAL A 144 11.05 -6.87 -9.84
C VAL A 144 10.02 -7.01 -10.94
N GLY A 145 10.28 -6.36 -12.07
CA GLY A 145 9.55 -6.61 -13.30
C GLY A 145 10.08 -5.73 -14.41
N ARG A 146 9.42 -5.79 -15.54
CA ARG A 146 9.77 -5.04 -16.74
C ARG A 146 8.96 -3.75 -16.81
N ALA A 147 9.45 -2.77 -17.56
CA ALA A 147 8.76 -1.49 -17.74
C ALA A 147 7.36 -1.61 -18.38
N ASN A 148 7.06 -2.74 -19.03
CA ASN A 148 5.74 -3.06 -19.59
C ASN A 148 4.80 -3.79 -18.60
N GLY A 149 5.22 -4.01 -17.35
CA GLY A 149 4.45 -4.72 -16.32
C GLY A 149 4.57 -6.26 -16.35
N GLU A 150 5.33 -6.84 -17.29
CA GLU A 150 5.65 -8.27 -17.27
C GLU A 150 6.67 -8.58 -16.17
N GLN A 151 6.68 -9.83 -15.71
CA GLN A 151 7.70 -10.33 -14.79
C GLN A 151 9.09 -10.37 -15.45
N ASP A 152 10.15 -10.26 -14.66
CA ASP A 152 11.49 -10.55 -15.15
C ASP A 152 11.60 -12.04 -15.51
N PRO A 153 12.17 -12.40 -16.68
CA PRO A 153 12.16 -13.77 -17.15
C PRO A 153 13.06 -14.71 -16.32
N ILE A 154 14.01 -14.19 -15.54
CA ILE A 154 14.93 -14.98 -14.71
C ILE A 154 14.50 -14.95 -13.24
N TYR A 155 14.13 -13.77 -12.75
CA TYR A 155 13.87 -13.51 -11.32
C TYR A 155 12.39 -13.36 -10.97
N GLY A 156 11.48 -13.49 -11.94
CA GLY A 156 10.04 -13.39 -11.70
C GLY A 156 9.61 -11.99 -11.26
N ASP A 157 8.76 -11.92 -10.23
CA ASP A 157 8.16 -10.67 -9.75
C ASP A 157 8.83 -10.11 -8.49
N GLN A 158 9.82 -10.80 -7.92
CA GLN A 158 10.41 -10.45 -6.63
C GLN A 158 11.78 -11.09 -6.43
N ILE A 159 12.73 -10.34 -5.87
CA ILE A 159 14.00 -10.89 -5.40
C ILE A 159 13.79 -11.68 -4.11
N GLN A 160 14.32 -12.90 -4.07
CA GLN A 160 14.49 -13.75 -2.88
C GLN A 160 15.98 -13.75 -2.46
N PRO A 161 16.40 -12.90 -1.51
CA PRO A 161 17.80 -12.72 -1.16
C PRO A 161 18.40 -13.87 -0.34
N PHE A 162 17.57 -14.82 0.14
CA PHE A 162 18.01 -15.97 0.92
C PHE A 162 17.54 -17.30 0.31
N ALA A 163 18.20 -18.37 0.74
CA ALA A 163 17.80 -19.76 0.52
C ALA A 163 17.52 -20.46 1.85
N GLU A 164 16.86 -21.62 1.84
CA GLU A 164 16.54 -22.42 3.04
C GLU A 164 17.74 -22.54 4.02
N GLN A 165 18.94 -22.72 3.47
CA GLN A 165 20.18 -22.94 4.22
C GLN A 165 20.55 -21.78 5.16
N SER A 166 20.15 -20.54 4.82
CA SER A 166 20.34 -19.36 5.67
C SER A 166 19.67 -19.51 7.04
N PHE A 167 18.62 -20.31 7.16
CA PHE A 167 17.81 -20.43 8.39
C PHE A 167 17.99 -21.77 9.10
N THR A 168 18.44 -22.81 8.39
CA THR A 168 18.77 -24.11 9.00
C THR A 168 20.11 -24.08 9.74
N THR A 169 20.95 -23.10 9.44
CA THR A 169 22.19 -22.82 10.17
C THR A 169 22.09 -21.52 10.97
N ASN A 170 22.90 -21.38 12.02
CA ASN A 170 22.98 -20.13 12.78
C ASN A 170 23.83 -19.04 12.06
N ASP A 171 24.35 -19.35 10.88
CA ASP A 171 25.20 -18.46 10.08
C ASP A 171 24.40 -18.04 8.84
N PHE A 172 23.66 -16.94 8.98
CA PHE A 172 22.82 -16.37 7.91
C PHE A 172 23.58 -16.14 6.60
N THR A 173 24.93 -16.06 6.64
CA THR A 173 25.77 -15.88 5.45
C THR A 173 25.74 -17.08 4.50
N SER A 174 25.36 -18.26 4.98
CA SER A 174 25.38 -19.50 4.22
C SER A 174 24.39 -19.54 3.04
N GLY A 175 23.27 -18.82 3.11
CA GLY A 175 22.30 -18.73 2.01
C GLY A 175 22.21 -17.36 1.35
N PHE A 176 23.15 -16.44 1.60
CA PHE A 176 23.21 -15.16 0.86
C PHE A 176 23.60 -15.41 -0.58
N SER A 177 23.06 -14.60 -1.49
CA SER A 177 23.43 -14.64 -2.91
C SER A 177 24.94 -14.60 -3.12
N VAL A 178 25.45 -15.52 -3.94
CA VAL A 178 26.84 -15.54 -4.38
C VAL A 178 26.87 -15.40 -5.90
N HIS A 179 27.69 -14.47 -6.36
CA HIS A 179 27.92 -14.23 -7.78
C HIS A 179 28.41 -15.51 -8.50
N ASN A 180 27.80 -15.87 -9.64
CA ASN A 180 28.07 -17.09 -10.44
C ASN A 180 27.95 -18.42 -9.66
N GLY A 181 27.35 -18.42 -8.48
CA GLY A 181 27.47 -19.49 -7.50
C GLY A 181 26.19 -20.21 -7.15
N SER A 182 25.07 -20.02 -7.88
CA SER A 182 23.72 -20.51 -7.50
C SER A 182 23.66 -21.95 -6.99
N VAL A 183 24.61 -22.81 -7.38
CA VAL A 183 24.95 -24.03 -6.64
C VAL A 183 26.47 -24.15 -6.44
N ASN A 184 26.98 -24.13 -5.21
CA ASN A 184 28.34 -24.61 -4.93
C ASN A 184 28.29 -26.04 -4.40
N GLY A 185 28.30 -27.01 -5.32
CA GLY A 185 28.28 -28.44 -5.00
C GLY A 185 26.92 -28.93 -4.49
N THR A 186 26.56 -28.56 -3.25
CA THR A 186 25.32 -28.96 -2.53
C THR A 186 24.55 -27.77 -1.94
N GLU A 187 25.05 -26.55 -2.12
CA GLU A 187 24.54 -25.35 -1.44
C GLU A 187 23.85 -24.40 -2.43
N LEU A 188 22.57 -24.10 -2.19
CA LEU A 188 21.79 -23.09 -2.91
C LEU A 188 21.92 -21.75 -2.18
N TYR A 189 22.10 -20.68 -2.95
CA TYR A 189 22.17 -19.31 -2.45
C TYR A 189 20.96 -18.51 -2.92
N GLY A 190 20.65 -17.41 -2.23
CA GLY A 190 19.64 -16.44 -2.66
C GLY A 190 19.94 -15.82 -4.03
N GLU A 191 18.95 -15.16 -4.60
CA GLU A 191 18.94 -14.69 -5.99
C GLU A 191 19.88 -13.52 -6.27
N ALA A 192 19.94 -12.58 -5.33
CA ALA A 192 20.71 -11.35 -5.40
C ALA A 192 20.86 -10.71 -4.00
N PHE A 193 21.77 -9.74 -3.88
CA PHE A 193 21.96 -8.94 -2.67
C PHE A 193 21.41 -7.53 -2.88
N PRO A 194 20.13 -7.27 -2.54
CA PRO A 194 19.58 -5.93 -2.51
C PRO A 194 19.99 -5.20 -1.23
N PHE A 195 20.36 -3.93 -1.37
CA PHE A 195 20.67 -3.03 -0.27
C PHE A 195 20.31 -1.60 -0.67
N LEU A 196 20.34 -0.68 0.29
CA LEU A 196 20.11 0.73 0.01
C LEU A 196 21.18 1.62 0.63
N GLU A 197 21.26 2.82 0.11
CA GLU A 197 21.98 3.97 0.66
C GLU A 197 21.02 5.16 0.70
N TYR A 198 21.39 6.22 1.41
CA TYR A 198 20.59 7.44 1.48
C TYR A 198 21.41 8.66 1.08
N GLU A 199 20.79 9.53 0.29
CA GLU A 199 21.14 10.94 0.20
C GLU A 199 20.24 11.74 1.12
N THR A 200 20.71 12.89 1.61
CA THR A 200 19.92 13.80 2.43
C THR A 200 19.43 14.98 1.60
N ILE A 201 18.16 15.35 1.77
CA ILE A 201 17.59 16.58 1.21
C ILE A 201 17.33 17.52 2.39
N ASP A 202 18.03 18.65 2.41
CA ASP A 202 17.79 19.71 3.39
C ASP A 202 16.77 20.71 2.85
N GLY A 203 15.84 21.13 3.70
CA GLY A 203 14.82 22.10 3.36
C GLY A 203 14.48 23.04 4.52
N THR A 204 13.61 24.00 4.25
CA THR A 204 13.18 25.01 5.25
C THR A 204 11.73 25.38 5.00
N TYR A 205 10.95 25.47 6.08
CA TYR A 205 9.59 25.97 6.07
C TYR A 205 9.55 27.49 5.82
N PRO A 206 8.42 28.06 5.37
CA PRO A 206 8.26 29.52 5.24
C PRO A 206 8.54 30.30 6.53
N ASP A 207 8.32 29.68 7.70
CA ASP A 207 8.62 30.25 9.02
C ASP A 207 10.12 30.23 9.40
N GLY A 208 10.97 29.61 8.58
CA GLY A 208 12.41 29.50 8.78
C GLY A 208 12.89 28.25 9.52
N THR A 209 11.98 27.39 9.98
CA THR A 209 12.32 26.10 10.60
C THR A 209 12.91 25.15 9.55
N SER A 210 14.03 24.49 9.82
CA SER A 210 14.65 23.53 8.90
C SER A 210 14.06 22.12 9.04
N TYR A 211 14.05 21.38 7.94
CA TYR A 211 13.79 19.93 7.93
C TYR A 211 14.82 19.19 7.08
N GLN A 212 14.91 17.87 7.23
CA GLN A 212 15.78 17.01 6.43
C GLN A 212 15.06 15.71 6.07
N LEU A 213 15.06 15.36 4.78
CA LEU A 213 14.49 14.10 4.27
C LEU A 213 15.59 13.12 3.87
N ARG A 214 15.29 11.82 3.90
CA ARG A 214 16.16 10.77 3.33
C ARG A 214 15.66 10.35 1.94
N LYS A 215 16.52 10.49 0.93
CA LYS A 215 16.27 10.03 -0.44
C LYS A 215 17.00 8.71 -0.66
N PRO A 216 16.30 7.57 -0.75
CA PRO A 216 16.93 6.28 -0.93
C PRO A 216 17.54 6.10 -2.33
N ILE A 217 18.66 5.39 -2.39
CA ILE A 217 19.26 4.84 -3.60
C ILE A 217 19.28 3.33 -3.40
N TYR A 218 18.48 2.60 -4.18
CA TYR A 218 18.44 1.15 -4.08
C TYR A 218 19.49 0.55 -5.00
N LYS A 219 20.17 -0.49 -4.52
CA LYS A 219 21.24 -1.16 -5.24
C LYS A 219 21.06 -2.67 -5.16
N ILE A 220 21.35 -3.35 -6.27
CA ILE A 220 21.35 -4.81 -6.35
C ILE A 220 22.67 -5.27 -6.97
N ARG A 221 23.28 -6.29 -6.37
CA ARG A 221 24.50 -6.93 -6.84
C ARG A 221 24.48 -8.44 -6.58
N ASP A 222 25.58 -9.12 -6.90
CA ASP A 222 25.81 -10.53 -6.60
C ASP A 222 24.73 -11.46 -7.17
N LEU A 223 24.30 -11.19 -8.40
CA LEU A 223 23.29 -11.96 -9.12
C LEU A 223 23.70 -13.43 -9.30
N SER A 224 22.83 -14.36 -8.92
CA SER A 224 23.12 -15.80 -8.97
C SER A 224 22.69 -16.51 -10.26
N PHE A 225 21.80 -15.93 -11.06
CA PHE A 225 21.17 -16.62 -12.22
C PHE A 225 21.35 -15.91 -13.57
N GLY A 226 21.89 -14.69 -13.58
CA GLY A 226 22.16 -13.93 -14.81
C GLY A 226 21.88 -12.46 -14.62
N GLU A 227 22.02 -11.68 -15.70
CA GLU A 227 21.60 -10.27 -15.70
C GLU A 227 20.08 -10.16 -15.87
N PHE A 228 19.45 -9.15 -15.25
CA PHE A 228 18.04 -8.84 -15.43
C PHE A 228 17.71 -8.49 -16.90
N ALA A 229 16.42 -8.41 -17.23
CA ALA A 229 15.99 -7.79 -18.48
C ALA A 229 16.50 -6.35 -18.62
N ASP A 230 16.78 -5.92 -19.86
CA ASP A 230 17.32 -4.57 -20.16
C ASP A 230 16.42 -3.42 -19.66
N ASP A 231 15.12 -3.67 -19.54
CA ASP A 231 14.10 -2.73 -19.09
C ASP A 231 13.57 -3.01 -17.67
N VAL A 232 14.39 -3.65 -16.83
CA VAL A 232 14.04 -3.97 -15.44
C VAL A 232 13.71 -2.72 -14.61
N GLN A 233 12.72 -2.87 -13.73
CA GLN A 233 12.27 -1.90 -12.73
C GLN A 233 12.22 -2.59 -11.37
N PHE A 234 12.49 -1.84 -10.30
CA PHE A 234 12.44 -2.36 -8.94
C PHE A 234 11.43 -1.57 -8.09
N SER A 235 10.80 -2.25 -7.12
CA SER A 235 9.95 -1.59 -6.12
C SER A 235 10.30 -2.11 -4.75
N ALA A 236 10.98 -1.27 -3.99
CA ALA A 236 11.47 -1.56 -2.67
C ALA A 236 10.33 -1.33 -1.66
N ARG A 237 9.94 -2.35 -0.89
CA ARG A 237 8.74 -2.33 -0.05
C ARG A 237 9.02 -2.87 1.33
N VAL A 238 8.77 -2.05 2.34
CA VAL A 238 8.71 -2.49 3.72
C VAL A 238 7.36 -3.14 3.98
N ALA A 239 7.30 -4.27 4.67
CA ALA A 239 6.04 -4.95 4.96
C ALA A 239 5.02 -4.02 5.67
N PRO A 240 3.74 -3.96 5.24
CA PRO A 240 2.73 -3.14 5.91
C PRO A 240 2.31 -3.76 7.26
N GLN A 241 1.57 -3.03 8.08
CA GLN A 241 0.94 -3.60 9.29
C GLN A 241 -0.10 -4.68 8.93
N ALA A 242 -0.20 -5.72 9.74
CA ALA A 242 -1.06 -6.88 9.50
C ALA A 242 -2.47 -6.73 10.11
N PHE A 243 -2.64 -5.91 11.15
CA PHE A 243 -3.91 -5.76 11.86
C PHE A 243 -4.96 -4.96 11.07
N GLY A 244 -6.25 -5.17 11.42
CA GLY A 244 -7.38 -4.43 10.84
C GLY A 244 -7.76 -4.82 9.42
N VAL A 245 -6.98 -5.67 8.74
CA VAL A 245 -7.24 -6.06 7.34
C VAL A 245 -8.55 -6.83 7.17
N GLY A 246 -9.04 -7.51 8.21
CA GLY A 246 -10.37 -8.12 8.20
C GLY A 246 -11.46 -7.08 8.00
N LEU A 247 -11.51 -6.02 8.82
CA LEU A 247 -12.48 -4.94 8.67
C LEU A 247 -12.39 -4.24 7.30
N LEU A 248 -11.18 -4.05 6.76
CA LEU A 248 -10.99 -3.47 5.42
C LEU A 248 -11.50 -4.40 4.30
N ALA A 249 -11.39 -5.72 4.48
CA ALA A 249 -11.94 -6.70 3.56
C ALA A 249 -13.46 -6.55 3.43
N GLU A 250 -14.12 -6.22 4.55
CA GLU A 250 -15.58 -6.17 4.62
C GLU A 250 -16.17 -4.81 4.24
N ILE A 251 -15.38 -3.82 3.85
CA ILE A 251 -15.94 -2.58 3.27
C ILE A 251 -16.63 -2.96 1.95
N PRO A 252 -17.95 -2.71 1.78
CA PRO A 252 -18.66 -3.06 0.55
C PRO A 252 -17.97 -2.48 -0.68
N GLN A 253 -17.85 -3.29 -1.75
CA GLN A 253 -17.19 -2.85 -2.98
C GLN A 253 -17.81 -1.57 -3.54
N ASP A 254 -19.15 -1.48 -3.54
CA ASP A 254 -19.88 -0.33 -4.05
C ASP A 254 -19.53 0.97 -3.30
N ASN A 255 -19.22 0.89 -1.99
CA ASN A 255 -18.82 2.05 -1.20
C ASN A 255 -17.45 2.59 -1.61
N ILE A 256 -16.51 1.70 -1.99
CA ILE A 256 -15.18 2.10 -2.48
C ILE A 256 -15.29 2.63 -3.91
N LEU A 257 -16.09 1.97 -4.76
CA LEU A 257 -16.33 2.43 -6.13
C LEU A 257 -17.03 3.79 -6.18
N ALA A 258 -17.85 4.12 -5.18
CA ALA A 258 -18.47 5.43 -5.05
C ALA A 258 -17.49 6.57 -4.74
N LEU A 259 -16.29 6.26 -4.25
CA LEU A 259 -15.22 7.23 -4.00
C LEU A 259 -14.29 7.42 -5.21
N ALA A 260 -14.38 6.53 -6.22
CA ALA A 260 -13.49 6.59 -7.36
C ALA A 260 -13.90 7.72 -8.33
N ASP A 261 -12.94 8.57 -8.65
CA ASP A 261 -13.07 9.65 -9.64
C ASP A 261 -11.84 9.67 -10.57
N PRO A 262 -11.66 8.65 -11.43
CA PRO A 262 -10.45 8.54 -12.26
C PRO A 262 -10.29 9.64 -13.32
N ASP A 263 -11.35 10.43 -13.58
CA ASP A 263 -11.36 11.48 -14.60
C ASP A 263 -11.30 12.90 -13.99
N ASP A 264 -11.15 13.02 -12.65
CA ASP A 264 -11.18 14.31 -11.91
C ASP A 264 -12.40 15.15 -12.31
N ALA A 265 -13.58 14.53 -12.22
CA ALA A 265 -14.82 15.09 -12.73
C ALA A 265 -15.29 16.32 -11.93
N ASP A 266 -14.92 16.42 -10.65
CA ASP A 266 -15.20 17.57 -9.80
C ASP A 266 -14.12 18.66 -9.84
N GLY A 267 -12.94 18.37 -10.42
CA GLY A 267 -11.86 19.31 -10.64
C GLY A 267 -11.12 19.70 -9.36
N ASP A 268 -11.13 18.84 -8.34
CA ASP A 268 -10.38 19.03 -7.10
C ASP A 268 -8.89 18.63 -7.23
N GLY A 269 -8.53 17.99 -8.35
CA GLY A 269 -7.17 17.57 -8.68
C GLY A 269 -6.79 16.19 -8.13
N ILE A 270 -7.75 15.43 -7.61
CA ILE A 270 -7.61 14.06 -7.10
C ILE A 270 -8.28 13.12 -8.10
N SER A 271 -7.57 12.08 -8.52
CA SER A 271 -8.01 11.15 -9.57
C SER A 271 -8.08 9.71 -9.06
N GLY A 272 -8.62 9.53 -7.86
CA GLY A 272 -8.64 8.26 -7.16
C GLY A 272 -9.26 7.14 -8.00
N ARG A 273 -8.51 6.05 -8.20
CA ARG A 273 -8.92 4.95 -9.07
C ARG A 273 -8.99 3.62 -8.35
N ALA A 274 -10.08 2.89 -8.56
CA ALA A 274 -10.19 1.52 -8.09
C ALA A 274 -9.27 0.58 -8.90
N SER A 275 -8.48 -0.23 -8.21
CA SER A 275 -7.72 -1.31 -8.83
C SER A 275 -8.62 -2.53 -9.05
N MET A 276 -8.54 -3.12 -10.24
CA MET A 276 -9.33 -4.31 -10.58
C MET A 276 -8.41 -5.51 -10.84
N VAL A 277 -8.59 -6.58 -10.06
CA VAL A 277 -7.67 -7.73 -10.01
C VAL A 277 -8.40 -9.06 -10.17
N THR A 278 -7.67 -10.09 -10.57
CA THR A 278 -8.23 -11.45 -10.67
C THR A 278 -8.27 -12.10 -9.29
N ASP A 279 -9.47 -12.54 -8.89
CA ASP A 279 -9.65 -13.41 -7.74
C ASP A 279 -9.26 -14.86 -8.10
N ALA A 280 -8.32 -15.43 -7.35
CA ALA A 280 -7.77 -16.75 -7.64
C ALA A 280 -8.79 -17.89 -7.51
N PHE A 281 -9.89 -17.68 -6.78
CA PHE A 281 -10.91 -18.70 -6.54
C PHE A 281 -12.02 -18.70 -7.59
N SER A 282 -12.59 -17.52 -7.85
CA SER A 282 -13.69 -17.36 -8.81
C SER A 282 -13.21 -17.12 -10.24
N ASN A 283 -11.93 -16.77 -10.42
CA ASN A 283 -11.33 -16.31 -11.68
C ASN A 283 -12.07 -15.09 -12.29
N GLN A 284 -12.73 -14.30 -11.44
CA GLN A 284 -13.42 -13.07 -11.80
C GLN A 284 -12.52 -11.86 -11.54
N THR A 285 -12.73 -10.80 -12.32
CA THR A 285 -12.15 -9.49 -12.03
C THR A 285 -12.97 -8.79 -10.97
N VAL A 286 -12.36 -8.51 -9.83
CA VAL A 286 -12.98 -7.91 -8.63
C VAL A 286 -12.12 -6.76 -8.10
N LEU A 287 -12.63 -5.99 -7.14
CA LEU A 287 -11.88 -4.90 -6.52
C LEU A 287 -10.65 -5.44 -5.76
N GLY A 288 -9.49 -4.86 -6.07
CA GLY A 288 -8.24 -5.03 -5.35
C GLY A 288 -8.19 -4.18 -4.08
N ARG A 289 -7.64 -4.73 -2.98
CA ARG A 289 -7.69 -4.10 -1.64
C ARG A 289 -6.38 -4.11 -0.87
N PHE A 290 -5.59 -5.16 -1.05
CA PHE A 290 -4.39 -5.43 -0.24
C PHE A 290 -3.11 -5.30 -1.06
N ALA A 291 -1.97 -5.24 -0.36
CA ALA A 291 -0.69 -4.75 -0.85
C ALA A 291 -0.69 -3.25 -1.21
N TYR A 292 0.51 -2.71 -1.46
CA TYR A 292 0.73 -1.28 -1.72
C TYR A 292 0.12 -0.76 -3.02
N LYS A 293 -0.16 -1.67 -3.97
CA LYS A 293 -0.76 -1.36 -5.26
C LYS A 293 -2.07 -2.13 -5.49
N ALA A 294 -2.77 -2.46 -4.39
CA ALA A 294 -4.09 -3.08 -4.40
C ALA A 294 -4.19 -4.41 -5.21
N GLN A 295 -3.13 -5.22 -5.24
CA GLN A 295 -3.04 -6.40 -6.11
C GLN A 295 -3.85 -7.61 -5.65
N ASN A 296 -4.27 -7.64 -4.39
CA ASN A 296 -4.96 -8.78 -3.81
C ASN A 296 -6.37 -8.38 -3.36
N PRO A 297 -7.42 -9.15 -3.73
CA PRO A 297 -8.80 -8.81 -3.40
C PRO A 297 -9.23 -9.28 -2.02
N THR A 298 -8.60 -10.33 -1.49
CA THR A 298 -8.98 -10.96 -0.21
C THR A 298 -7.78 -11.11 0.72
N VAL A 299 -8.04 -11.14 2.03
CA VAL A 299 -7.01 -11.45 3.03
C VAL A 299 -6.41 -12.83 2.77
N LEU A 300 -7.24 -13.80 2.38
CA LEU A 300 -6.77 -15.15 2.06
C LEU A 300 -5.80 -15.18 0.87
N GLN A 301 -6.12 -14.51 -0.24
CA GLN A 301 -5.22 -14.46 -1.41
C GLN A 301 -3.92 -13.73 -1.06
N GLN A 302 -3.98 -12.67 -0.26
CA GLN A 302 -2.79 -11.97 0.24
C GLN A 302 -1.91 -12.89 1.11
N VAL A 303 -2.50 -13.64 2.05
CA VAL A 303 -1.78 -14.58 2.93
C VAL A 303 -1.19 -15.73 2.12
N ALA A 304 -1.97 -16.32 1.21
CA ALA A 304 -1.52 -17.42 0.36
C ALA A 304 -0.37 -16.99 -0.57
N GLY A 305 -0.46 -15.78 -1.13
CA GLY A 305 0.58 -15.20 -1.96
C GLY A 305 1.85 -14.89 -1.17
N ALA A 306 1.72 -14.41 0.07
CA ALA A 306 2.88 -14.17 0.96
C ALA A 306 3.57 -15.48 1.38
N TYR A 307 2.80 -16.53 1.68
CA TYR A 307 3.38 -17.84 1.97
C TYR A 307 4.25 -18.34 0.81
N ARG A 308 3.73 -18.30 -0.42
CA ARG A 308 4.47 -18.75 -1.60
C ARG A 308 5.59 -17.79 -1.99
N GLY A 309 5.30 -16.50 -2.02
CA GLY A 309 6.18 -15.46 -2.54
C GLY A 309 7.24 -14.97 -1.57
N ASP A 310 7.00 -14.97 -0.25
CA ASP A 310 7.93 -14.39 0.72
C ASP A 310 8.62 -15.46 1.59
N ILE A 311 7.96 -16.60 1.81
CA ILE A 311 8.43 -17.68 2.70
C ILE A 311 8.80 -18.94 1.91
N GLY A 312 8.38 -19.03 0.63
CA GLY A 312 8.63 -20.16 -0.25
C GLY A 312 7.73 -21.38 -0.01
N ILE A 313 6.62 -21.23 0.70
CA ILE A 313 5.74 -22.36 1.05
C ILE A 313 4.57 -22.45 0.08
N THR A 314 4.45 -23.56 -0.64
CA THR A 314 3.35 -23.79 -1.58
C THR A 314 2.03 -24.11 -0.86
N ASN A 315 0.91 -23.77 -1.51
CA ASN A 315 -0.43 -24.03 -1.00
C ASN A 315 -1.41 -24.28 -2.16
N THR A 316 -2.64 -24.68 -1.85
CA THR A 316 -3.64 -25.08 -2.86
C THR A 316 -4.04 -23.96 -3.83
N ILE A 317 -3.81 -22.69 -3.47
CA ILE A 317 -4.12 -21.52 -4.31
C ILE A 317 -2.91 -21.19 -5.20
N PHE A 318 -1.69 -21.28 -4.64
CA PHE A 318 -0.43 -21.07 -5.34
C PHE A 318 0.48 -22.30 -5.15
N PRO A 319 0.30 -23.36 -5.97
CA PRO A 319 0.97 -24.65 -5.77
C PRO A 319 2.38 -24.71 -6.39
N GLU A 320 2.76 -23.70 -7.17
CA GLU A 320 4.06 -23.64 -7.84
C GLU A 320 5.08 -22.92 -6.97
N GLU A 321 6.29 -23.50 -6.89
CA GLU A 321 7.45 -22.94 -6.21
C GLU A 321 7.80 -21.53 -6.70
N PRO A 322 8.46 -20.71 -5.87
CA PRO A 322 8.96 -19.40 -6.29
C PRO A 322 10.17 -19.46 -7.23
N CYS A 323 10.32 -20.51 -8.02
CA CYS A 323 11.39 -20.67 -9.01
C CYS A 323 10.88 -20.37 -10.42
N THR A 324 11.69 -19.71 -11.25
CA THR A 324 11.49 -19.67 -12.71
C THR A 324 12.17 -20.84 -13.40
N ASP A 325 11.79 -21.12 -14.65
CA ASP A 325 12.43 -22.14 -15.51
C ASP A 325 13.94 -21.89 -15.71
N GLN A 326 14.42 -20.66 -15.50
CA GLN A 326 15.83 -20.31 -15.64
C GLN A 326 16.64 -20.54 -14.36
N GLN A 327 15.98 -20.78 -13.23
CA GLN A 327 16.61 -21.00 -11.93
C GLN A 327 16.79 -22.48 -11.63
N LEU A 328 17.62 -23.16 -12.44
CA LEU A 328 17.86 -24.60 -12.32
C LEU A 328 18.25 -25.05 -10.90
N ALA A 329 19.05 -24.24 -10.20
CA ALA A 329 19.44 -24.49 -8.82
C ALA A 329 18.25 -24.56 -7.85
N CYS A 330 17.33 -23.60 -7.97
CA CYS A 330 16.10 -23.49 -7.20
C CYS A 330 15.22 -24.71 -7.47
N LEU A 331 15.00 -25.03 -8.75
CA LEU A 331 14.20 -26.18 -9.18
C LEU A 331 14.76 -27.51 -8.66
N MET A 332 16.09 -27.68 -8.65
CA MET A 332 16.74 -28.88 -8.12
C MET A 332 16.55 -29.06 -6.61
N VAL A 333 16.50 -27.97 -5.84
CA VAL A 333 16.23 -28.02 -4.39
C VAL A 333 14.76 -28.30 -4.15
N ALA A 334 13.86 -27.62 -4.87
CA ALA A 334 12.42 -27.86 -4.79
C ALA A 334 12.04 -29.33 -5.07
N GLU A 335 12.71 -30.00 -6.02
CA GLU A 335 12.48 -31.44 -6.29
C GLU A 335 12.85 -32.36 -5.10
N GLN A 336 13.65 -31.86 -4.15
CA GLN A 336 14.13 -32.62 -2.98
C GLN A 336 13.29 -32.34 -1.72
N GLU A 337 12.35 -31.38 -1.76
CA GLU A 337 11.55 -31.00 -0.61
C GLU A 337 10.55 -32.06 -0.17
N SER A 338 10.30 -32.12 1.14
CA SER A 338 9.36 -33.04 1.74
C SER A 338 7.97 -32.42 1.81
N LYS A 339 7.13 -32.67 0.80
CA LYS A 339 5.78 -32.11 0.75
C LYS A 339 4.79 -32.82 1.67
N ILE A 340 3.91 -32.08 2.36
CA ILE A 340 2.86 -32.64 3.24
C ILE A 340 1.82 -33.43 2.44
N SER A 341 1.60 -33.05 1.18
CA SER A 341 0.80 -33.77 0.20
C SER A 341 1.61 -33.94 -1.09
N PRO A 342 1.15 -34.73 -2.08
CA PRO A 342 1.89 -34.85 -3.35
C PRO A 342 2.09 -33.52 -4.10
N GLU A 343 1.36 -32.46 -3.73
CA GLU A 343 1.26 -31.22 -4.52
C GLU A 343 1.68 -29.96 -3.73
N VAL A 344 1.47 -29.88 -2.41
CA VAL A 344 1.70 -28.65 -1.62
C VAL A 344 2.25 -28.87 -0.20
N ASP A 345 2.91 -27.84 0.34
CA ASP A 345 3.57 -27.82 1.67
C ASP A 345 2.64 -27.36 2.80
N PHE A 346 1.65 -26.52 2.48
CA PHE A 346 0.73 -25.96 3.46
C PHE A 346 -0.70 -26.47 3.24
N SER A 347 -1.27 -27.13 4.26
CA SER A 347 -2.66 -27.58 4.22
C SER A 347 -3.64 -26.41 4.33
N ASP A 348 -4.80 -26.51 3.68
CA ASP A 348 -5.90 -25.52 3.75
C ASP A 348 -6.30 -25.17 5.18
N ARG A 349 -6.29 -26.14 6.11
CA ARG A 349 -6.60 -25.86 7.52
C ARG A 349 -5.62 -24.87 8.13
N LYS A 350 -4.31 -25.05 7.89
CA LYS A 350 -3.29 -24.14 8.40
C LYS A 350 -3.47 -22.77 7.76
N LEU A 351 -3.76 -22.73 6.45
CA LEU A 351 -4.00 -21.48 5.74
C LEU A 351 -5.22 -20.72 6.26
N ALA A 352 -6.33 -21.42 6.50
CA ALA A 352 -7.55 -20.85 7.10
C ALA A 352 -7.32 -20.33 8.53
N LEU A 353 -6.46 -20.99 9.33
CA LEU A 353 -6.09 -20.50 10.67
C LEU A 353 -5.30 -19.18 10.60
N VAL A 354 -4.39 -19.05 9.64
CA VAL A 354 -3.60 -17.81 9.46
C VAL A 354 -4.46 -16.71 8.85
N GLU A 355 -5.35 -17.04 7.91
CA GLU A 355 -6.37 -16.10 7.41
C GLU A 355 -7.23 -15.58 8.57
N PHE A 356 -7.79 -16.49 9.39
CA PHE A 356 -8.60 -16.13 10.54
C PHE A 356 -7.84 -15.20 11.49
N TYR A 357 -6.59 -15.55 11.83
CA TYR A 357 -5.73 -14.70 12.65
C TYR A 357 -5.62 -13.28 12.10
N ASN A 358 -5.22 -13.13 10.83
CA ASN A 358 -5.06 -11.81 10.19
C ASN A 358 -6.38 -11.03 10.14
N ARG A 359 -7.52 -11.70 9.89
CA ARG A 359 -8.84 -11.05 9.84
C ARG A 359 -9.28 -10.53 11.19
N VAL A 360 -8.87 -11.15 12.29
CA VAL A 360 -9.37 -10.83 13.64
C VAL A 360 -8.37 -10.13 14.55
N LEU A 361 -7.19 -9.76 14.03
CA LEU A 361 -6.27 -8.85 14.73
C LEU A 361 -6.95 -7.51 15.02
N GLY A 362 -7.00 -7.14 16.30
CA GLY A 362 -7.72 -5.96 16.77
C GLY A 362 -7.08 -4.65 16.32
N VAL A 363 -7.92 -3.65 16.11
CA VAL A 363 -7.47 -2.30 15.75
C VAL A 363 -7.27 -1.49 17.03
N PRO A 364 -6.09 -0.89 17.27
CA PRO A 364 -5.92 -0.02 18.43
C PRO A 364 -6.94 1.11 18.44
N ALA A 365 -7.59 1.28 19.59
CA ALA A 365 -8.47 2.41 19.83
C ALA A 365 -7.68 3.72 19.71
N ARG A 366 -8.26 4.70 19.03
CA ARG A 366 -7.65 6.03 18.89
C ARG A 366 -7.56 6.68 20.27
N ARG A 367 -6.41 7.29 20.53
CA ARG A 367 -6.06 7.92 21.80
C ARG A 367 -6.54 9.37 21.85
N GLY A 368 -6.55 9.97 23.03
CA GLY A 368 -6.88 11.39 23.22
C GLY A 368 -8.37 11.70 23.41
N PHE A 369 -9.23 10.69 23.53
CA PHE A 369 -10.61 10.85 24.00
C PHE A 369 -10.74 10.41 25.46
N ASP A 370 -11.36 11.24 26.28
CA ASP A 370 -11.72 10.91 27.66
C ASP A 370 -13.19 10.44 27.70
N THR A 371 -13.39 9.16 28.01
CA THR A 371 -14.72 8.54 28.05
C THR A 371 -15.59 9.01 29.20
N ASP A 372 -14.99 9.51 30.29
CA ASP A 372 -15.74 10.01 31.46
C ASP A 372 -16.27 11.41 31.19
N SER A 373 -15.42 12.29 30.64
CA SER A 373 -15.81 13.67 30.32
C SER A 373 -16.45 13.83 28.94
N LYS A 374 -16.35 12.82 28.07
CA LYS A 374 -16.75 12.84 26.66
C LYS A 374 -16.11 14.02 25.91
N ALA A 375 -14.81 14.17 26.10
CA ALA A 375 -14.05 15.27 25.53
C ALA A 375 -12.79 14.75 24.84
N TRP A 376 -12.52 15.32 23.67
CA TRP A 376 -11.24 15.16 22.99
C TRP A 376 -10.20 16.09 23.58
N ASN A 377 -8.95 15.66 23.60
CA ASN A 377 -7.80 16.52 23.84
C ASN A 377 -7.78 17.69 22.83
N ASP A 378 -7.52 18.90 23.30
CA ASP A 378 -7.60 20.13 22.50
C ASP A 378 -6.69 20.10 21.26
N ASP A 379 -5.45 19.62 21.40
CA ASP A 379 -4.49 19.57 20.28
C ASP A 379 -4.87 18.48 19.27
N VAL A 380 -5.38 17.33 19.74
CA VAL A 380 -5.92 16.27 18.86
C VAL A 380 -7.15 16.75 18.09
N ALA A 381 -8.05 17.48 18.75
CA ALA A 381 -9.24 18.05 18.12
C ALA A 381 -8.88 19.13 17.08
N ALA A 382 -7.95 20.03 17.42
CA ALA A 382 -7.43 21.03 16.49
C ALA A 382 -6.70 20.39 15.30
N GLY A 383 -5.89 19.36 15.56
CA GLY A 383 -5.18 18.61 14.53
C GLY A 383 -6.10 17.89 13.55
N ARG A 384 -7.17 17.25 14.05
CA ARG A 384 -8.17 16.62 13.19
C ARG A 384 -8.84 17.65 12.29
N LYS A 385 -9.17 18.83 12.83
CA LYS A 385 -9.75 19.91 12.03
C LYS A 385 -8.78 20.34 10.91
N LEU A 386 -7.51 20.53 11.23
CA LEU A 386 -6.46 20.85 10.25
C LEU A 386 -6.30 19.75 9.20
N PHE A 387 -6.41 18.47 9.58
CA PHE A 387 -6.35 17.35 8.64
C PHE A 387 -7.42 17.44 7.53
N PHE A 388 -8.64 17.86 7.88
CA PHE A 388 -9.69 18.14 6.90
C PHE A 388 -9.39 19.42 6.10
N GLU A 389 -9.00 20.52 6.77
CA GLU A 389 -8.77 21.82 6.12
C GLU A 389 -7.57 21.82 5.16
N VAL A 390 -6.56 20.99 5.42
CA VAL A 390 -5.40 20.77 4.54
C VAL A 390 -5.78 19.95 3.29
N GLY A 391 -6.91 19.22 3.33
CA GLY A 391 -7.35 18.36 2.24
C GLY A 391 -6.84 16.92 2.32
N CYS A 392 -6.31 16.48 3.47
CA CYS A 392 -5.84 15.09 3.61
C CYS A 392 -6.97 14.06 3.42
N THR A 393 -8.20 14.45 3.74
CA THR A 393 -9.39 13.59 3.63
C THR A 393 -9.81 13.28 2.20
N SER A 394 -9.26 13.95 1.17
CA SER A 394 -9.58 13.64 -0.22
C SER A 394 -9.09 12.24 -0.65
N CYS A 395 -8.10 11.68 0.04
CA CYS A 395 -7.70 10.26 -0.13
C CYS A 395 -7.84 9.48 1.19
N HIS A 396 -7.47 10.10 2.31
CA HIS A 396 -7.59 9.48 3.63
C HIS A 396 -9.02 9.57 4.19
N THR A 397 -9.95 8.91 3.50
CA THR A 397 -11.38 8.88 3.84
C THR A 397 -11.59 8.38 5.27
N PRO A 398 -12.10 9.22 6.20
CA PRO A 398 -12.07 8.93 7.62
C PRO A 398 -12.82 7.65 8.04
N ARG A 399 -13.96 7.36 7.40
CA ARG A 399 -14.93 6.36 7.88
C ARG A 399 -15.44 5.47 6.77
N HIS A 400 -15.75 4.22 7.13
CA HIS A 400 -16.55 3.28 6.34
C HIS A 400 -17.56 2.54 7.21
N VAL A 401 -18.59 1.98 6.58
CA VAL A 401 -19.47 0.97 7.18
C VAL A 401 -19.15 -0.38 6.53
N THR A 402 -18.86 -1.40 7.34
CA THR A 402 -18.61 -2.77 6.85
C THR A 402 -19.92 -3.45 6.44
N GLY A 403 -19.85 -4.37 5.49
CA GLY A 403 -20.91 -5.31 5.15
C GLY A 403 -20.90 -6.54 6.04
N GLU A 404 -21.52 -7.62 5.59
CA GLU A 404 -21.44 -8.93 6.26
C GLU A 404 -20.06 -9.57 6.02
N ALA A 405 -19.41 -9.99 7.10
CA ALA A 405 -18.10 -10.62 7.05
C ALA A 405 -18.21 -12.12 6.81
N ALA A 406 -18.30 -12.53 5.54
CA ALA A 406 -18.44 -13.94 5.19
C ALA A 406 -17.29 -14.81 5.75
N GLY A 407 -17.61 -16.06 6.11
CA GLY A 407 -16.60 -17.03 6.52
C GLY A 407 -15.57 -17.36 5.42
N SER A 408 -14.47 -18.01 5.79
CA SER A 408 -13.42 -18.39 4.83
C SER A 408 -13.95 -19.28 3.70
N VAL A 409 -13.50 -19.03 2.48
CA VAL A 409 -13.81 -19.87 1.31
C VAL A 409 -13.15 -21.26 1.37
N LEU A 410 -12.17 -21.46 2.27
CA LEU A 410 -11.58 -22.77 2.55
C LEU A 410 -12.49 -23.65 3.42
N GLY A 411 -13.53 -23.07 4.01
CA GLY A 411 -14.48 -23.76 4.87
C GLY A 411 -14.38 -23.38 6.35
N GLY A 412 -15.33 -23.86 7.15
CA GLY A 412 -15.45 -23.53 8.56
C GLY A 412 -14.39 -24.22 9.42
N LEU A 413 -13.69 -23.46 10.27
CA LEU A 413 -12.74 -24.01 11.22
C LEU A 413 -13.46 -24.78 12.33
N THR A 414 -13.04 -26.02 12.56
CA THR A 414 -13.43 -26.82 13.74
C THR A 414 -12.20 -27.27 14.51
N LEU A 415 -12.39 -27.88 15.68
CA LEU A 415 -11.26 -28.48 16.43
C LEU A 415 -10.56 -29.61 15.67
N THR A 416 -11.25 -30.30 14.75
CA THR A 416 -10.74 -31.51 14.08
C THR A 416 -10.40 -31.35 12.60
N GLY A 417 -10.86 -30.29 11.95
CA GLY A 417 -10.69 -30.09 10.51
C GLY A 417 -11.44 -28.89 9.96
N LEU A 418 -11.66 -28.88 8.65
CA LEU A 418 -12.51 -27.91 7.95
C LEU A 418 -13.88 -28.53 7.65
N THR A 419 -14.93 -27.73 7.72
CA THR A 419 -16.29 -28.04 7.22
C THR A 419 -16.54 -27.33 5.90
N GLU A 420 -17.51 -27.81 5.11
CA GLU A 420 -17.84 -27.17 3.82
C GLU A 420 -18.39 -25.74 3.96
N GLU A 421 -19.11 -25.46 5.06
CA GLU A 421 -19.70 -24.14 5.32
C GLU A 421 -18.93 -23.43 6.43
N ALA A 422 -18.70 -22.13 6.25
CA ALA A 422 -18.06 -21.24 7.20
C ALA A 422 -19.06 -20.17 7.66
N GLU A 423 -19.20 -20.00 8.97
CA GLU A 423 -20.07 -18.98 9.54
C GLU A 423 -19.46 -17.57 9.38
N PRO A 424 -20.31 -16.52 9.28
CA PRO A 424 -19.85 -15.14 9.30
C PRO A 424 -19.08 -14.79 10.58
N ILE A 425 -18.12 -13.87 10.45
CA ILE A 425 -17.37 -13.32 11.58
C ILE A 425 -18.12 -12.07 12.08
N GLU A 426 -19.10 -12.28 12.97
CA GLU A 426 -20.02 -11.23 13.42
C GLU A 426 -19.33 -9.93 13.86
N MET A 427 -18.21 -10.03 14.58
CA MET A 427 -17.50 -8.85 15.11
C MET A 427 -16.86 -7.97 14.03
N LEU A 428 -16.81 -8.40 12.77
CA LEU A 428 -16.36 -7.60 11.61
C LEU A 428 -17.53 -7.02 10.81
N SER A 429 -18.77 -7.45 11.09
CA SER A 429 -19.93 -7.19 10.25
C SER A 429 -20.65 -5.89 10.62
N GLU A 430 -21.26 -5.25 9.62
CA GLU A 430 -22.28 -4.20 9.76
C GLU A 430 -21.98 -3.09 10.78
N GLN A 431 -20.73 -2.62 10.83
CA GLN A 431 -20.31 -1.61 11.80
C GLN A 431 -19.56 -0.45 11.18
N THR A 432 -19.58 0.68 11.89
CA THR A 432 -18.78 1.85 11.54
C THR A 432 -17.35 1.68 12.01
N ILE A 433 -16.40 1.94 11.11
CA ILE A 433 -14.96 1.91 11.37
C ILE A 433 -14.30 3.20 10.89
N PHE A 434 -13.14 3.55 11.46
CA PHE A 434 -12.40 4.78 11.16
C PHE A 434 -10.96 4.53 10.68
N PRO A 435 -10.77 3.94 9.48
CA PRO A 435 -9.45 3.55 9.00
C PRO A 435 -8.67 4.67 8.31
N TYR A 436 -9.32 5.80 7.94
CA TYR A 436 -8.67 6.91 7.21
C TYR A 436 -8.00 6.48 5.88
N THR A 437 -8.79 5.85 5.00
CA THR A 437 -8.37 5.38 3.69
C THR A 437 -9.58 5.18 2.79
N ASP A 438 -9.47 5.47 1.50
CA ASP A 438 -10.45 5.09 0.47
C ASP A 438 -10.14 3.73 -0.19
N LEU A 439 -8.95 3.17 0.05
CA LEU A 439 -8.40 1.98 -0.62
C LEU A 439 -8.21 2.14 -2.14
N LEU A 440 -8.22 3.36 -2.66
CA LEU A 440 -8.00 3.66 -4.07
C LEU A 440 -6.52 3.87 -4.37
N LEU A 441 -6.17 3.75 -5.65
CA LEU A 441 -4.88 4.12 -6.20
C LEU A 441 -4.86 5.62 -6.51
N HIS A 442 -3.77 6.29 -6.14
CA HIS A 442 -3.51 7.69 -6.44
C HIS A 442 -2.12 7.88 -7.05
N ASP A 443 -2.01 8.75 -8.04
CA ASP A 443 -0.72 9.13 -8.63
C ASP A 443 0.04 10.05 -7.66
N MET A 444 1.08 9.51 -7.03
CA MET A 444 1.94 10.25 -6.10
C MET A 444 3.10 10.97 -6.81
N GLY A 445 3.08 10.96 -8.15
CA GLY A 445 4.04 11.60 -9.03
C GLY A 445 5.45 11.01 -8.97
N GLY A 446 6.39 11.73 -9.58
CA GLY A 446 7.80 11.37 -9.59
C GLY A 446 8.20 10.52 -10.79
N SER A 447 9.39 9.93 -10.71
CA SER A 447 9.94 9.05 -11.76
C SER A 447 11.09 8.21 -11.19
N CYS A 448 11.41 7.09 -11.84
CA CYS A 448 12.56 6.27 -11.48
C CYS A 448 13.40 5.92 -12.70
N GLN A 449 14.69 5.72 -12.46
CA GLN A 449 15.61 5.19 -13.45
C GLN A 449 16.49 4.12 -12.81
N VAL A 450 16.58 2.99 -13.50
CA VAL A 450 17.59 1.96 -13.22
C VAL A 450 18.80 2.18 -14.13
N THR A 451 19.98 2.28 -13.51
CA THR A 451 21.27 2.39 -14.18
C THR A 451 22.20 1.25 -13.76
N ARG A 452 23.31 1.13 -14.49
CA ARG A 452 24.37 0.17 -14.20
C ARG A 452 25.66 0.88 -13.82
N GLU A 453 26.14 0.68 -12.60
CA GLU A 453 27.23 1.45 -12.00
C GLU A 453 28.21 0.58 -11.20
N LEU A 454 29.48 0.95 -11.22
CA LEU A 454 30.50 0.42 -10.32
C LEU A 454 30.35 1.02 -8.92
N ALA A 455 31.02 0.44 -7.93
CA ALA A 455 30.99 0.90 -6.55
C ALA A 455 31.43 2.38 -6.36
N ASP A 456 32.23 2.92 -7.28
CA ASP A 456 32.66 4.32 -7.29
C ASP A 456 31.72 5.26 -8.07
N GLY A 457 30.58 4.75 -8.56
CA GLY A 457 29.57 5.50 -9.31
C GLY A 457 29.84 5.63 -10.80
N GLN A 458 30.92 5.04 -11.33
CA GLN A 458 31.17 5.04 -12.77
C GLN A 458 30.21 4.11 -13.51
N SER A 459 29.68 4.54 -14.66
CA SER A 459 28.83 3.68 -15.47
C SER A 459 29.57 2.44 -15.95
N CYS A 460 28.89 1.31 -15.92
CA CYS A 460 29.36 0.05 -16.48
C CYS A 460 28.25 -0.58 -17.32
N GLN A 461 28.63 -1.36 -18.34
CA GLN A 461 27.67 -1.98 -19.25
C GLN A 461 27.46 -3.47 -18.99
N THR A 462 28.49 -4.14 -18.47
CA THR A 462 28.53 -5.59 -18.24
C THR A 462 29.49 -5.90 -17.10
N GLY A 463 29.28 -7.04 -16.46
CA GLY A 463 30.28 -7.64 -15.58
C GLY A 463 29.94 -7.59 -14.09
N GLU A 464 30.61 -8.47 -13.35
CA GLU A 464 30.28 -8.90 -11.99
C GLU A 464 30.34 -7.76 -10.95
N ALA A 465 31.19 -6.77 -11.19
CA ALA A 465 31.36 -5.61 -10.32
C ALA A 465 30.29 -4.52 -10.53
N CYS A 466 29.37 -4.72 -11.48
CA CYS A 466 28.43 -3.71 -11.93
C CYS A 466 27.07 -3.86 -11.24
N TYR A 467 26.74 -2.93 -10.37
CA TYR A 467 25.50 -2.89 -9.62
C TYR A 467 24.35 -2.38 -10.49
N TYR A 468 23.15 -2.90 -10.26
CA TYR A 468 21.93 -2.23 -10.66
C TYR A 468 21.62 -1.17 -9.62
N VAL A 469 21.43 0.07 -10.06
CA VAL A 469 21.20 1.21 -9.16
C VAL A 469 19.91 1.91 -9.57
N GLN A 470 18.94 1.96 -8.66
CA GLN A 470 17.70 2.69 -8.87
C GLN A 470 17.73 4.00 -8.11
N ARG A 471 17.49 5.09 -8.84
CA ARG A 471 17.26 6.43 -8.27
C ARG A 471 15.88 6.92 -8.70
N CYS A 472 15.16 7.47 -7.74
CA CYS A 472 13.80 7.96 -7.94
C CYS A 472 13.63 9.40 -7.47
N GLU A 473 12.76 10.14 -8.15
CA GLU A 473 12.17 11.39 -7.67
C GLU A 473 10.76 11.10 -7.15
N GLY A 474 10.32 11.83 -6.11
CA GLY A 474 9.01 11.61 -5.50
C GLY A 474 8.84 10.20 -4.95
N LEU A 475 7.60 9.71 -4.92
CA LEU A 475 7.26 8.37 -4.42
C LEU A 475 7.19 7.30 -5.52
N ALA A 476 7.54 7.61 -6.76
CA ALA A 476 7.59 6.63 -7.82
C ALA A 476 8.49 5.43 -7.46
N ASP A 477 8.13 4.25 -7.97
CA ASP A 477 9.01 3.07 -8.05
C ASP A 477 9.34 2.68 -9.50
N GLY A 478 8.59 3.20 -10.48
CA GLY A 478 8.78 2.91 -11.89
C GLY A 478 8.28 1.54 -12.33
N LEU A 479 7.75 0.71 -11.43
CA LEU A 479 7.32 -0.67 -11.71
C LEU A 479 5.79 -0.75 -11.82
N PRO A 480 5.22 -0.88 -13.03
CA PRO A 480 3.79 -1.19 -13.19
C PRO A 480 3.50 -2.59 -12.65
N GLN A 481 2.39 -2.75 -11.94
CA GLN A 481 1.95 -4.05 -11.45
C GLN A 481 0.44 -4.16 -11.41
N GLY A 482 -0.09 -5.16 -12.11
CA GLY A 482 -1.53 -5.22 -12.38
C GLY A 482 -1.93 -4.03 -13.23
N ASP A 483 -2.93 -3.28 -12.77
CA ASP A 483 -3.37 -2.04 -13.41
C ASP A 483 -2.76 -0.77 -12.80
N ALA A 484 -1.97 -0.88 -11.72
CA ALA A 484 -1.28 0.26 -11.12
C ALA A 484 0.03 0.58 -11.86
N SER A 485 0.23 1.85 -12.20
CA SER A 485 1.46 2.38 -12.78
C SER A 485 2.61 2.47 -11.78
N GLY A 486 3.78 2.92 -12.24
CA GLY A 486 4.97 3.12 -11.41
C GLY A 486 4.89 4.31 -10.44
N THR A 487 3.84 5.12 -10.49
CA THR A 487 3.63 6.29 -9.61
C THR A 487 2.37 6.16 -8.75
N GLU A 488 1.51 5.19 -9.07
CA GLU A 488 0.28 4.93 -8.32
C GLU A 488 0.53 4.09 -7.07
N TRP A 489 -0.05 4.52 -5.96
CA TRP A 489 -0.05 3.83 -4.68
C TRP A 489 -1.44 3.78 -4.08
N LYS A 490 -1.76 2.65 -3.45
CA LYS A 490 -2.98 2.52 -2.67
C LYS A 490 -2.88 3.35 -1.41
N THR A 491 -3.89 4.18 -1.12
CA THR A 491 -3.97 4.89 0.17
C THR A 491 -3.92 3.88 1.32
N PRO A 492 -2.94 3.93 2.25
CA PRO A 492 -2.90 3.05 3.40
C PRO A 492 -3.87 3.53 4.50
N ALA A 493 -4.42 2.60 5.29
CA ALA A 493 -5.17 2.94 6.50
C ALA A 493 -4.25 3.59 7.54
N LEU A 494 -4.68 4.68 8.16
CA LEU A 494 -3.89 5.42 9.17
C LEU A 494 -4.19 5.02 10.61
N TRP A 495 -5.16 4.14 10.86
CA TRP A 495 -5.39 3.64 12.22
C TRP A 495 -4.13 2.97 12.81
N GLY A 496 -3.87 3.19 14.10
CA GLY A 496 -2.67 2.74 14.80
C GLY A 496 -1.36 3.37 14.32
N ILE A 497 -1.35 4.33 13.39
CA ILE A 497 -0.10 4.90 12.87
C ILE A 497 0.75 5.56 13.97
N GLY A 498 0.11 6.15 14.99
CA GLY A 498 0.81 6.74 16.13
C GLY A 498 1.36 5.72 17.14
N LEU A 499 1.15 4.42 16.94
CA LEU A 499 1.73 3.33 17.74
C LEU A 499 2.85 2.59 16.99
N VAL A 500 3.09 2.88 15.71
CA VAL A 500 4.08 2.18 14.87
C VAL A 500 5.46 2.16 15.54
N GLN A 501 5.95 3.30 16.02
CA GLN A 501 7.24 3.40 16.70
C GLN A 501 7.21 2.98 18.18
N VAL A 502 6.01 2.81 18.77
CA VAL A 502 5.86 2.19 20.10
C VAL A 502 6.02 0.68 20.00
N VAL A 503 5.44 0.07 18.96
CA VAL A 503 5.54 -1.36 18.66
C VAL A 503 6.94 -1.76 18.23
N ASN A 504 7.57 -0.93 17.38
CA ASN A 504 8.96 -1.11 17.00
C ASN A 504 9.61 0.24 16.72
N ALA A 505 10.58 0.62 17.58
CA ALA A 505 11.26 1.92 17.54
C ALA A 505 12.04 2.20 16.25
N ASP A 506 12.43 1.15 15.51
CA ASP A 506 13.17 1.26 14.25
C ASP A 506 12.25 1.42 13.03
N SER A 507 10.92 1.38 13.25
CA SER A 507 9.92 1.54 12.18
C SER A 507 9.95 2.93 11.56
N THR A 508 9.70 2.95 10.26
CA THR A 508 9.72 4.13 9.38
C THR A 508 8.50 4.10 8.47
N PHE A 509 8.15 5.23 7.85
CA PHE A 509 6.89 5.42 7.11
C PHE A 509 7.08 5.43 5.59
N LEU A 510 5.96 5.37 4.86
CA LEU A 510 5.86 5.22 3.39
C LEU A 510 6.35 3.88 2.88
N HIS A 511 5.94 3.49 1.67
CA HIS A 511 6.09 2.13 1.12
C HIS A 511 7.49 1.53 1.28
N ASP A 512 8.54 2.33 1.24
CA ASP A 512 9.95 1.94 1.28
C ASP A 512 10.67 2.29 2.60
N GLY A 513 9.98 2.88 3.58
CA GLY A 513 10.56 3.27 4.87
C GLY A 513 11.48 4.49 4.82
N ARG A 514 11.42 5.34 3.78
CA ARG A 514 12.30 6.51 3.69
C ARG A 514 12.07 7.54 4.80
N ALA A 515 10.82 7.73 5.24
CA ALA A 515 10.45 8.74 6.22
C ALA A 515 10.64 8.25 7.65
N ARG A 516 11.40 8.99 8.46
CA ARG A 516 11.65 8.66 9.88
C ARG A 516 10.54 9.13 10.81
N THR A 517 9.78 10.13 10.38
CA THR A 517 8.68 10.74 11.14
C THR A 517 7.45 10.90 10.26
N LEU A 518 6.30 11.13 10.89
CA LEU A 518 5.05 11.47 10.19
C LEU A 518 5.19 12.77 9.41
N GLU A 519 5.91 13.75 9.95
CA GLU A 519 6.22 15.01 9.26
C GLU A 519 7.06 14.77 8.00
N GLU A 520 8.12 13.96 8.07
CA GLU A 520 8.88 13.58 6.87
C GLU A 520 7.99 12.86 5.84
N ALA A 521 7.06 12.01 6.30
CA ALA A 521 6.14 11.31 5.41
C ALA A 521 5.23 12.29 4.66
N ILE A 522 4.66 13.28 5.33
CA ILE A 522 3.85 14.34 4.70
C ILE A 522 4.68 15.09 3.65
N LEU A 523 5.92 15.46 3.97
CA LEU A 523 6.79 16.20 3.05
C LEU A 523 7.22 15.42 1.79
N TRP A 524 7.09 14.10 1.81
CA TRP A 524 7.32 13.24 0.64
C TRP A 524 6.11 13.12 -0.29
N HIS A 525 4.92 13.56 0.12
CA HIS A 525 3.74 13.52 -0.74
C HIS A 525 3.95 14.40 -1.97
N GLY A 526 3.52 13.89 -3.13
CA GLY A 526 3.58 14.59 -4.41
C GLY A 526 2.42 14.14 -5.28
N GLY A 527 2.47 14.49 -6.57
CA GLY A 527 1.38 14.17 -7.50
C GLY A 527 0.06 14.79 -7.02
N GLU A 528 -0.99 13.98 -6.92
CA GLU A 528 -2.31 14.38 -6.43
C GLU A 528 -2.25 15.00 -5.02
N ALA A 529 -1.35 14.52 -4.15
CA ALA A 529 -1.21 15.02 -2.79
C ALA A 529 -0.29 16.25 -2.63
N GLU A 530 0.24 16.81 -3.73
CA GLU A 530 1.18 17.94 -3.71
C GLU A 530 0.56 19.20 -3.07
N GLN A 531 -0.72 19.48 -3.34
CA GLN A 531 -1.41 20.64 -2.77
C GLN A 531 -1.59 20.51 -1.26
N ALA A 532 -1.98 19.33 -0.77
CA ALA A 532 -2.12 19.08 0.67
C ALA A 532 -0.77 19.23 1.39
N LYS A 533 0.31 18.69 0.83
CA LYS A 533 1.68 18.92 1.36
C LYS A 533 2.00 20.41 1.42
N ASN A 534 1.79 21.14 0.33
CA ASN A 534 2.13 22.57 0.28
C ASN A 534 1.31 23.37 1.31
N THR A 535 0.05 23.03 1.51
CA THR A 535 -0.80 23.65 2.53
C THR A 535 -0.29 23.34 3.94
N PHE A 536 0.13 22.09 4.21
CA PHE A 536 0.79 21.73 5.47
C PHE A 536 2.08 22.54 5.71
N MET A 537 2.88 22.78 4.67
CA MET A 537 4.11 23.58 4.79
C MET A 537 3.85 25.04 5.18
N GLU A 538 2.70 25.61 4.81
CA GLU A 538 2.29 26.97 5.15
C GLU A 538 1.70 27.11 6.56
N LEU A 539 1.32 25.99 7.21
CA LEU A 539 0.86 26.00 8.60
C LEU A 539 1.96 26.54 9.53
N THR A 540 1.57 27.19 10.62
CA THR A 540 2.51 27.56 11.69
C THR A 540 3.07 26.32 12.37
N SER A 541 4.24 26.44 13.04
CA SER A 541 4.79 25.32 13.81
C SER A 541 3.82 24.74 14.84
N THR A 542 2.95 25.55 15.44
CA THR A 542 1.91 25.07 16.37
C THR A 542 0.87 24.23 15.64
N GLU A 543 0.35 24.71 14.53
CA GLU A 543 -0.65 23.98 13.73
C GLU A 543 -0.07 22.68 13.15
N ARG A 544 1.17 22.70 12.67
CA ARG A 544 1.88 21.47 12.25
C ARG A 544 1.94 20.45 13.39
N ASN A 545 2.35 20.88 14.59
CA ASN A 545 2.39 20.00 15.76
C ASN A 545 1.01 19.47 16.17
N GLN A 546 -0.06 20.25 16.00
CA GLN A 546 -1.43 19.80 16.26
C GLN A 546 -1.86 18.73 15.26
N LEU A 547 -1.61 18.94 13.96
CA LEU A 547 -1.88 17.91 12.94
C LEU A 547 -1.09 16.64 13.21
N ILE A 548 0.20 16.74 13.58
CA ILE A 548 1.00 15.58 13.99
C ILE A 548 0.42 14.94 15.25
N SER A 549 -0.03 15.70 16.26
CA SER A 549 -0.68 15.15 17.46
C SER A 549 -1.96 14.38 17.13
N PHE A 550 -2.71 14.81 16.13
CA PHE A 550 -3.85 14.07 15.62
C PHE A 550 -3.43 12.74 14.98
N LEU A 551 -2.43 12.73 14.08
CA LEU A 551 -1.93 11.49 13.49
C LEU A 551 -1.33 10.54 14.55
N GLU A 552 -0.62 11.09 15.53
CA GLU A 552 -0.11 10.35 16.68
C GLU A 552 -1.22 9.85 17.60
N SER A 553 -2.44 10.38 17.52
CA SER A 553 -3.59 9.87 18.26
C SER A 553 -4.19 8.63 17.62
N LEU A 554 -4.09 8.50 16.29
CA LEU A 554 -4.68 7.42 15.51
C LEU A 554 -4.13 6.04 15.87
#